data_AF-A0A7S2U2Y9-F1
#
_entry.id   AF-A0A7S2U2Y9-F1
#
_cell.length_a   1.000
_cell.length_b   1.000
_cell.length_c   1.000
_cell.angle_alpha   90.00
_cell.angle_beta   90.00
_cell.angle_gamma   90.00
#
_symmetry.space_group_name_H-M   'P 1'
#
loop_
_entity.id
_entity.type
_entity.pdbx_description
1 polymer ?
#
loop_
_entity_poly.entity_id
_entity_poly.type
_entity_poly.pdbx_seq_one_letter_code
_entity_poly.pdbx_strand_id
1 'polypeptide(L)'
;ATSPQSLLKYLYYRFGYECGTIQRALTDGGISWGTYEDPLGYHCNAHANNLVLLAEDAKDHNETFLAPLDLDMSFTEDNFVLSYYTLDGKNVKKSEKKDSDKWALYLKQEVTGFMKTLAGDMESSTGVTNIAPIPREMLPLKTALRDVMLRAFWDAYSKKKAVYPADPKLRKPAYALLKMALIMTSNNIA
;
A
#
# COMPACT_ATOMS: atom_id res chain seq x y z
N ALA A 1 -12.34 14.14 28.91
CA ALA A 1 -11.98 12.71 28.97
C ALA A 1 -11.87 12.19 27.54
N THR A 2 -10.69 11.76 27.11
CA THR A 2 -10.53 11.08 25.81
C THR A 2 -11.24 9.75 25.88
N SER A 3 -12.24 9.53 25.01
CA SER A 3 -12.94 8.24 24.83
C SER A 3 -11.94 7.08 24.82
N PRO A 4 -12.27 5.91 25.41
CA PRO A 4 -11.41 4.73 25.32
C PRO A 4 -11.05 4.47 23.86
N GLN A 5 -9.77 4.63 23.52
CA GLN A 5 -9.32 4.41 22.16
C GLN A 5 -9.41 2.91 21.88
N SER A 6 -10.29 2.52 20.97
CA SER A 6 -10.31 1.16 20.43
C SER A 6 -8.97 0.87 19.77
N LEU A 7 -8.25 -0.14 20.29
CA LEU A 7 -6.94 -0.54 19.77
C LEU A 7 -7.00 -0.97 18.31
N LEU A 8 -8.08 -1.64 17.90
CA LEU A 8 -8.32 -2.01 16.51
C LEU A 8 -8.49 -0.77 15.63
N LYS A 9 -9.30 0.20 16.06
CA LYS A 9 -9.47 1.46 15.34
C LYS A 9 -8.14 2.19 15.21
N TYR A 10 -7.35 2.25 16.28
CA TYR A 10 -6.02 2.83 16.29
C TYR A 10 -5.12 2.15 15.25
N LEU A 11 -4.99 0.83 15.28
CA LEU A 11 -4.15 0.08 14.34
C LEU A 11 -4.56 0.28 12.88
N TYR A 12 -5.85 0.15 12.55
CA TYR A 12 -6.31 0.34 11.17
C TYR A 12 -6.06 1.77 10.67
N TYR A 13 -6.26 2.77 11.54
CA TYR A 13 -5.89 4.15 11.19
C TYR A 13 -4.38 4.27 10.96
N ARG A 14 -3.56 3.72 11.86
CA ARG A 14 -2.11 3.79 11.79
C ARG A 14 -1.55 3.14 10.52
N PHE A 15 -2.03 1.95 10.17
CA PHE A 15 -1.64 1.27 8.95
C PHE A 15 -2.02 2.07 7.72
N GLY A 16 -3.25 2.54 7.64
CA GLY A 16 -3.68 3.40 6.53
C GLY A 16 -2.81 4.64 6.41
N TYR A 17 -2.58 5.35 7.51
CA TYR A 17 -1.77 6.57 7.54
C TYR A 17 -0.32 6.32 7.11
N GLU A 18 0.30 5.23 7.57
CA GLU A 18 1.66 4.87 7.18
C GLU A 18 1.75 4.47 5.71
N CYS A 19 0.81 3.67 5.19
CA CYS A 19 0.71 3.37 3.76
C CYS A 19 0.62 4.65 2.92
N GLY A 20 -0.23 5.59 3.32
CA GLY A 20 -0.38 6.87 2.62
C GLY A 20 0.86 7.76 2.71
N THR A 21 1.58 7.69 3.83
CA THR A 21 2.85 8.41 4.03
C THR A 21 3.94 7.85 3.11
N ILE A 22 4.06 6.52 3.02
CA ILE A 22 5.01 5.83 2.12
C ILE A 22 4.69 6.19 0.66
N GLN A 23 3.44 6.00 0.22
CA GLN A 23 3.06 6.32 -1.15
C GLN A 23 3.30 7.79 -1.48
N ARG A 24 3.04 8.70 -0.53
CA ARG A 24 3.30 10.12 -0.72
C ARG A 24 4.78 10.44 -0.84
N ALA A 25 5.63 9.80 -0.04
CA ALA A 25 7.08 9.99 -0.10
C ALA A 25 7.63 9.57 -1.48
N LEU A 26 7.16 8.44 -2.03
CA LEU A 26 7.53 8.00 -3.38
C LEU A 26 7.05 9.01 -4.44
N THR A 27 5.79 9.43 -4.37
CA THR A 27 5.23 10.41 -5.32
C THR A 27 5.97 11.75 -5.27
N ASP A 28 6.24 12.29 -4.07
CA ASP A 28 6.99 13.55 -3.90
C ASP A 28 8.45 13.40 -4.37
N GLY A 29 9.02 12.19 -4.28
CA GLY A 29 10.34 11.86 -4.79
C GLY A 29 10.39 11.62 -6.30
N GLY A 30 9.26 11.66 -7.01
CA GLY A 30 9.20 11.32 -8.43
C GLY A 30 9.57 9.85 -8.70
N ILE A 31 9.20 8.96 -7.79
CA ILE A 31 9.45 7.51 -7.87
C ILE A 31 8.12 6.79 -8.08
N SER A 32 8.04 5.99 -9.14
CA SER A 32 7.02 4.97 -9.34
C SER A 32 7.48 3.70 -8.60
N TRP A 33 6.61 3.12 -7.78
CA TRP A 33 6.86 1.83 -7.12
C TRP A 33 6.82 0.66 -8.12
N GLY A 34 6.26 0.86 -9.31
CA GLY A 34 6.28 -0.15 -10.38
C GLY A 34 4.94 -0.31 -11.07
N THR A 35 4.27 0.80 -11.40
CA THR A 35 3.18 0.76 -12.36
C THR A 35 3.72 0.83 -13.78
N TYR A 36 3.32 -0.14 -14.60
CA TYR A 36 3.70 -0.20 -16.00
C TYR A 36 2.59 -0.82 -16.85
N GLU A 37 2.70 -0.66 -18.16
CA GLU A 37 1.79 -1.27 -19.13
C GLU A 37 2.59 -2.20 -20.04
N ASP A 38 2.06 -3.40 -20.25
CA ASP A 38 2.59 -4.35 -21.21
C ASP A 38 1.43 -4.88 -22.11
N PRO A 39 1.68 -5.79 -23.07
CA PRO A 39 0.61 -6.32 -23.92
C PRO A 39 -0.53 -7.04 -23.17
N LEU A 40 -0.35 -7.40 -21.90
CA LEU A 40 -1.36 -8.03 -21.05
C LEU A 40 -2.18 -6.99 -20.25
N GLY A 41 -1.79 -5.73 -20.26
CA GLY A 41 -2.53 -4.62 -19.68
C GLY A 41 -1.70 -3.80 -18.69
N TYR A 42 -2.40 -3.18 -17.74
CA TYR A 42 -1.78 -2.39 -16.68
C TYR A 42 -1.42 -3.26 -15.49
N HIS A 43 -0.19 -3.11 -15.02
CA HIS A 43 0.34 -3.72 -13.82
C HIS A 43 0.64 -2.65 -12.80
N CYS A 44 0.54 -3.00 -11.52
CA CYS A 44 0.74 -2.06 -10.42
C CYS A 44 1.38 -2.77 -9.24
N ASN A 45 2.68 -2.53 -9.02
CA ASN A 45 3.41 -3.11 -7.89
C ASN A 45 3.10 -2.45 -6.53
N ALA A 46 2.34 -1.35 -6.53
CA ALA A 46 1.98 -0.60 -5.34
C ALA A 46 0.82 -1.29 -4.60
N HIS A 47 1.14 -2.33 -3.81
CA HIS A 47 0.16 -3.11 -3.05
C HIS A 47 0.55 -3.35 -1.60
N ALA A 48 -0.46 -3.52 -0.73
CA ALA A 48 -0.25 -3.62 0.72
C ALA A 48 0.53 -4.87 1.17
N ASN A 49 0.62 -5.91 0.35
CA ASN A 49 1.48 -7.09 0.57
C ASN A 49 2.99 -6.78 0.42
N ASN A 50 3.35 -5.67 -0.23
CA ASN A 50 4.71 -5.17 -0.31
C ASN A 50 5.10 -4.31 0.89
N LEU A 51 4.33 -4.40 1.98
CA LEU A 51 4.67 -3.81 3.28
C LEU A 51 4.95 -4.92 4.30
N VAL A 52 5.96 -4.69 5.13
CA VAL A 52 6.30 -5.59 6.24
C VAL A 52 6.05 -4.92 7.57
N LEU A 53 5.58 -5.71 8.55
CA LEU A 53 5.53 -5.30 9.94
C LEU A 53 6.94 -5.28 10.52
N LEU A 54 7.35 -4.14 11.04
CA LEU A 54 8.61 -3.99 11.77
C LEU A 54 8.54 -4.75 13.10
N ALA A 55 9.68 -5.31 13.52
CA ALA A 55 9.77 -5.98 14.81
C ALA A 55 9.67 -4.95 15.95
N GLU A 56 9.00 -5.30 17.06
CA GLU A 56 8.76 -4.39 18.19
C GLU A 56 10.05 -3.70 18.70
N ASP A 57 11.16 -4.44 18.67
CA ASP A 57 12.50 -4.11 19.17
C ASP A 57 13.48 -3.64 18.09
N ALA A 58 13.07 -3.53 16.82
CA ALA A 58 13.94 -2.93 15.82
C ALA A 58 14.37 -1.50 16.25
N LYS A 59 15.60 -1.11 15.92
CA LYS A 59 16.12 0.20 16.31
C LYS A 59 15.42 1.30 15.48
N ASP A 60 15.33 2.50 16.02
CA ASP A 60 14.98 3.74 15.28
C ASP A 60 13.58 3.84 14.64
N HIS A 61 12.59 3.05 15.06
CA HIS A 61 11.23 3.09 14.48
C HIS A 61 10.10 3.15 15.55
N ASN A 62 10.31 3.95 16.61
CA ASN A 62 9.37 4.08 17.72
C ASN A 62 7.97 4.56 17.30
N GLU A 63 7.87 5.21 16.14
CA GLU A 63 6.65 5.83 15.66
C GLU A 63 5.95 5.11 14.53
N THR A 64 6.55 4.08 13.90
CA THR A 64 5.98 3.37 12.75
C THR A 64 5.86 1.87 13.01
N PHE A 65 4.98 1.23 12.26
CA PHE A 65 4.77 -0.22 12.23
C PHE A 65 5.17 -0.84 10.88
N LEU A 66 5.10 -0.07 9.79
CA LEU A 66 5.26 -0.59 8.43
C LEU A 66 6.56 -0.08 7.78
N ALA A 67 7.18 -0.93 6.98
CA ALA A 67 8.24 -0.56 6.05
C ALA A 67 7.94 -1.09 4.64
N PRO A 68 8.26 -0.33 3.58
CA PRO A 68 8.12 -0.80 2.21
C PRO A 68 9.17 -1.84 1.86
N LEU A 69 8.78 -2.81 1.05
CA LEU A 69 9.62 -3.80 0.39
C LEU A 69 9.39 -3.73 -1.12
N ASP A 70 10.08 -4.61 -1.86
CA ASP A 70 9.81 -4.87 -3.28
C ASP A 70 9.89 -3.61 -4.15
N LEU A 71 11.07 -2.98 -4.11
CA LEU A 71 11.41 -1.77 -4.87
C LEU A 71 12.28 -2.09 -6.11
N ASP A 72 12.43 -3.36 -6.47
CA ASP A 72 13.24 -3.79 -7.62
C ASP A 72 12.66 -3.32 -8.97
N MET A 73 11.34 -3.20 -9.05
CA MET A 73 10.62 -2.63 -10.19
C MET A 73 10.39 -1.11 -10.07
N SER A 74 10.96 -0.45 -9.05
CA SER A 74 10.81 1.00 -8.91
C SER A 74 11.66 1.77 -9.92
N PHE A 75 11.13 2.88 -10.43
CA PHE A 75 11.85 3.75 -11.37
C PHE A 75 11.45 5.21 -11.20
N THR A 76 12.32 6.11 -11.64
CA THR A 76 12.09 7.56 -11.66
C THR A 76 11.61 8.04 -13.02
N GLU A 77 11.05 9.24 -13.08
CA GLU A 77 10.68 9.90 -14.35
C GLU A 77 11.86 9.99 -15.33
N ASP A 78 13.08 10.15 -14.80
CA ASP A 78 14.28 10.22 -15.62
C ASP A 78 14.53 8.94 -16.42
N ASN A 79 14.20 7.79 -15.82
CA ASN A 79 14.33 6.46 -16.40
C ASN A 79 13.02 5.97 -17.05
N PHE A 80 11.95 6.76 -17.00
CA PHE A 80 10.67 6.42 -17.60
C PHE A 80 10.72 6.60 -19.11
N VAL A 81 10.73 5.48 -19.84
CA VAL A 81 10.79 5.46 -21.30
C VAL A 81 9.74 4.49 -21.83
N LEU A 82 8.84 4.99 -22.68
CA LEU A 82 7.88 4.15 -23.37
C LEU A 82 8.46 3.64 -24.68
N SER A 83 8.39 2.33 -24.88
CA SER A 83 8.76 1.69 -26.14
C SER A 83 7.53 1.61 -27.04
N TYR A 84 7.59 2.26 -28.19
CA TYR A 84 6.59 2.15 -29.24
C TYR A 84 7.13 1.24 -30.34
N TYR A 85 6.30 0.30 -30.76
CA TYR A 85 6.63 -0.60 -31.86
C TYR A 85 5.74 -0.25 -33.05
N THR A 86 6.35 0.18 -34.15
CA THR A 86 5.65 0.44 -35.41
C THR A 86 6.04 -0.61 -36.44
N LEU A 87 5.07 -0.99 -37.27
CA LEU A 87 5.30 -1.86 -38.41
C LEU A 87 5.60 -1.01 -39.64
N ASP A 88 6.78 -1.21 -40.23
CA ASP A 88 7.18 -0.62 -41.51
C ASP A 88 7.38 -1.77 -42.52
N GLY A 89 6.29 -2.15 -43.17
CA GLY A 89 6.23 -3.37 -43.98
C GLY A 89 6.38 -4.63 -43.14
N LYS A 90 7.50 -5.37 -43.32
CA LYS A 90 7.84 -6.58 -42.54
C LYS A 90 8.78 -6.34 -41.36
N ASN A 91 9.23 -5.09 -41.16
CA ASN A 91 10.18 -4.76 -40.10
C ASN A 91 9.46 -4.12 -38.91
N VAL A 92 9.84 -4.51 -37.70
CA VAL A 92 9.43 -3.86 -36.46
C VAL A 92 10.45 -2.76 -36.15
N LYS A 93 9.99 -1.51 -36.08
CA LYS A 93 10.79 -0.38 -35.59
C LYS A 93 10.43 -0.10 -34.14
N LYS A 94 11.44 -0.10 -33.26
CA LYS A 94 11.32 0.36 -31.88
C LYS A 94 11.67 1.84 -31.82
N SER A 95 10.79 2.66 -31.25
CA SER A 95 11.13 4.03 -30.84
C SER A 95 10.88 4.19 -29.35
N GLU A 96 11.64 5.07 -28.73
CA GLU A 96 11.60 5.33 -27.30
C GLU A 96 11.31 6.80 -27.07
N LYS A 97 10.31 7.10 -26.24
CA LYS A 97 9.93 8.49 -25.94
C LYS A 97 9.56 8.63 -24.47
N LYS A 98 9.94 9.75 -23.87
CA LYS A 98 9.39 10.22 -22.59
C LYS A 98 7.98 10.75 -22.81
N ASP A 99 7.07 10.38 -21.91
CA ASP A 99 5.67 10.80 -21.95
C ASP A 99 5.23 11.23 -20.54
N SER A 100 5.32 12.52 -20.26
CA SER A 100 4.98 13.08 -18.96
C SER A 100 3.52 12.84 -18.55
N ASP A 101 2.62 12.75 -19.53
CA ASP A 101 1.20 12.54 -19.27
C ASP A 101 0.95 11.09 -18.83
N LYS A 102 1.60 10.12 -19.49
CA LYS A 102 1.61 8.72 -19.05
C LYS A 102 2.29 8.56 -17.69
N TRP A 103 3.37 9.28 -17.42
CA TRP A 103 4.02 9.26 -16.11
C TRP A 103 3.05 9.70 -15.00
N ALA A 104 2.39 10.85 -15.18
CA ALA A 104 1.38 11.32 -14.22
C ALA A 104 0.21 10.34 -14.06
N LEU A 105 -0.20 9.68 -15.15
CA LEU A 105 -1.21 8.62 -15.11
C LEU A 105 -0.74 7.42 -14.27
N TYR A 106 0.51 6.98 -14.41
CA TYR A 106 1.05 5.82 -13.69
C TYR A 106 1.12 6.10 -12.19
N LEU A 107 1.63 7.27 -11.78
CA LEU A 107 1.64 7.66 -10.37
C LEU A 107 0.22 7.71 -9.78
N LYS A 108 -0.77 8.20 -10.54
CA LYS A 108 -2.17 8.20 -10.12
C LYS A 108 -2.74 6.77 -10.02
N GLN A 109 -2.37 5.90 -10.94
CA GLN A 109 -2.76 4.49 -10.93
C GLN A 109 -2.18 3.77 -9.72
N GLU A 110 -0.94 4.02 -9.32
CA GLU A 110 -0.36 3.45 -8.10
C GLU A 110 -1.15 3.80 -6.86
N VAL A 111 -1.47 5.09 -6.68
CA VAL A 111 -2.26 5.55 -5.53
C VAL A 111 -3.63 4.87 -5.52
N THR A 112 -4.27 4.76 -6.68
CA THR A 112 -5.60 4.15 -6.81
C THR A 112 -5.54 2.63 -6.59
N GLY A 113 -4.53 1.96 -7.14
CA GLY A 113 -4.29 0.53 -6.98
C GLY A 113 -3.99 0.17 -5.52
N PHE A 114 -3.12 0.94 -4.87
CA PHE A 114 -2.83 0.76 -3.45
C PHE A 114 -4.11 0.88 -2.62
N MET A 115 -4.93 1.93 -2.86
CA MET A 115 -6.20 2.10 -2.17
C MET A 115 -7.16 0.92 -2.39
N LYS A 116 -7.24 0.36 -3.60
CA LYS A 116 -8.04 -0.83 -3.88
C LYS A 116 -7.59 -2.03 -3.06
N THR A 117 -6.27 -2.23 -2.93
CA THR A 117 -5.71 -3.32 -2.11
C THR A 117 -6.12 -3.16 -0.63
N LEU A 118 -6.05 -1.93 -0.09
CA LEU A 118 -6.50 -1.62 1.27
C LEU A 118 -8.02 -1.79 1.45
N ALA A 119 -8.82 -1.50 0.42
CA ALA A 119 -10.25 -1.76 0.38
C ALA A 119 -10.57 -3.27 0.31
N GLY A 120 -9.57 -4.10 0.03
CA GLY A 120 -9.66 -5.55 -0.06
C GLY A 120 -10.10 -6.06 -1.42
N ASP A 121 -9.71 -5.35 -2.49
CA ASP A 121 -9.77 -5.85 -3.86
C ASP A 121 -8.91 -7.11 -4.00
N MET A 122 -9.53 -8.21 -4.43
CA MET A 122 -8.90 -9.52 -4.57
C MET A 122 -8.10 -9.64 -5.87
N GLU A 123 -8.39 -8.81 -6.87
CA GLU A 123 -7.70 -8.83 -8.17
C GLU A 123 -6.42 -8.01 -8.16
N SER A 124 -6.26 -7.13 -7.17
CA SER A 124 -5.07 -6.29 -7.01
C SER A 124 -3.90 -6.98 -6.28
N SER A 125 -4.10 -8.21 -5.76
CA SER A 125 -3.06 -9.02 -5.12
C SER A 125 -2.68 -10.14 -6.06
N THR A 126 -1.47 -10.10 -6.63
CA THR A 126 -0.99 -11.15 -7.53
C THR A 126 -0.76 -12.45 -6.77
N GLY A 127 -1.73 -13.36 -6.81
CA GLY A 127 -1.56 -14.76 -6.41
C GLY A 127 -1.71 -15.08 -4.92
N VAL A 128 -1.79 -14.09 -4.03
CA VAL A 128 -2.05 -14.33 -2.59
C VAL A 128 -3.55 -14.14 -2.30
N THR A 129 -4.27 -15.26 -2.19
CA THR A 129 -5.73 -15.30 -1.97
C THR A 129 -6.11 -15.64 -0.53
N ASN A 130 -5.18 -15.53 0.42
CA ASN A 130 -5.41 -15.92 1.81
C ASN A 130 -6.42 -14.99 2.50
N ILE A 131 -7.67 -15.40 2.44
CA ILE A 131 -8.78 -14.77 3.14
C ILE A 131 -9.02 -15.58 4.40
N ALA A 132 -8.70 -14.98 5.56
CA ALA A 132 -9.22 -15.50 6.81
C ALA A 132 -10.76 -15.46 6.75
N PRO A 133 -11.48 -16.57 7.01
CA PRO A 133 -12.94 -16.57 7.04
C PRO A 133 -13.42 -15.61 8.13
N ILE A 134 -14.27 -14.66 7.76
CA ILE A 134 -14.83 -13.67 8.70
C ILE A 134 -16.31 -13.99 8.89
N PRO A 135 -16.78 -14.19 10.14
CA PRO A 135 -18.19 -14.40 10.41
C PRO A 135 -19.05 -13.28 9.84
N ARG A 136 -20.25 -13.62 9.34
CA ARG A 136 -21.11 -12.68 8.60
C ARG A 136 -21.48 -11.46 9.45
N GLU A 137 -21.68 -11.68 10.74
CA GLU A 137 -21.97 -10.67 11.76
C GLU A 137 -20.82 -9.67 11.97
N MET A 138 -19.59 -10.03 11.61
CA MET A 138 -18.41 -9.18 11.71
C MET A 138 -18.15 -8.37 10.42
N LEU A 139 -18.89 -8.62 9.33
CA LEU A 139 -18.72 -7.88 8.07
C LEU A 139 -18.91 -6.36 8.23
N PRO A 140 -19.90 -5.86 8.98
CA PRO A 140 -20.04 -4.40 9.19
C PRO A 140 -18.81 -3.80 9.89
N LEU A 141 -18.25 -4.50 10.89
CA LEU A 141 -17.04 -4.06 11.58
C LEU A 141 -15.83 -4.07 10.65
N LYS A 142 -15.66 -5.14 9.85
CA LYS A 142 -14.60 -5.23 8.82
C LYS A 142 -14.67 -4.06 7.85
N THR A 143 -15.86 -3.74 7.34
CA THR A 143 -16.07 -2.60 6.43
C THR A 143 -15.72 -1.27 7.12
N ALA A 144 -16.24 -1.03 8.33
CA ALA A 144 -15.93 0.19 9.08
C ALA A 144 -14.42 0.37 9.36
N LEU A 145 -13.71 -0.72 9.67
CA LEU A 145 -12.26 -0.69 9.88
C LEU A 145 -11.49 -0.41 8.56
N ARG A 146 -11.94 -0.97 7.44
CA ARG A 146 -11.38 -0.65 6.11
C ARG A 146 -11.59 0.82 5.75
N ASP A 147 -12.76 1.37 6.00
CA ASP A 147 -13.05 2.78 5.73
C ASP A 147 -12.16 3.71 6.58
N VAL A 148 -11.92 3.36 7.85
CA VAL A 148 -10.96 4.08 8.71
C VAL A 148 -9.56 4.06 8.10
N MET A 149 -9.11 2.90 7.62
CA MET A 149 -7.79 2.73 7.01
C MET A 149 -7.67 3.52 5.69
N LEU A 150 -8.66 3.44 4.80
CA LEU A 150 -8.70 4.19 3.54
C LEU A 150 -8.71 5.71 3.79
N ARG A 151 -9.50 6.15 4.78
CA ARG A 151 -9.52 7.56 5.16
C ARG A 151 -8.16 8.01 5.69
N ALA A 152 -7.53 7.22 6.53
CA ALA A 152 -6.21 7.53 7.08
C ALA A 152 -5.13 7.59 5.99
N PHE A 153 -5.17 6.66 5.02
CA PHE A 153 -4.32 6.69 3.83
C PHE A 153 -4.47 8.02 3.09
N TRP A 154 -5.72 8.41 2.79
CA TRP A 154 -5.96 9.64 2.05
C TRP A 154 -5.54 10.89 2.82
N ASP A 155 -5.75 10.91 4.14
CA ASP A 155 -5.31 12.00 4.99
C ASP A 155 -3.78 12.14 4.96
N ALA A 156 -3.02 11.05 5.12
CA ALA A 156 -1.56 11.06 5.00
C ALA A 156 -1.08 11.47 3.61
N TYR A 157 -1.66 10.86 2.56
CA TYR A 157 -1.29 11.15 1.17
C TYR A 157 -1.55 12.62 0.80
N SER A 158 -2.63 13.19 1.35
CA SER A 158 -2.97 14.61 1.22
C SER A 158 -2.19 15.53 2.17
N LYS A 159 -1.13 15.05 2.84
CA LYS A 159 -0.31 15.82 3.80
C LYS A 159 -1.10 16.39 4.99
N LYS A 160 -2.20 15.75 5.39
CA LYS A 160 -2.94 16.12 6.60
C LYS A 160 -2.30 15.49 7.82
N LYS A 161 -2.40 16.18 8.95
CA LYS A 161 -1.92 15.69 10.24
C LYS A 161 -2.71 14.45 10.68
N ALA A 162 -2.01 13.48 11.27
CA ALA A 162 -2.62 12.30 11.85
C ALA A 162 -3.63 12.67 12.96
N VAL A 163 -4.84 12.13 12.85
CA VAL A 163 -5.88 12.18 13.88
C VAL A 163 -5.49 11.30 15.08
N TYR A 164 -4.89 10.16 14.80
CA TYR A 164 -4.29 9.25 15.79
C TYR A 164 -2.77 9.20 15.59
N PRO A 165 -2.01 10.12 16.20
CA PRO A 165 -0.55 10.12 16.14
C PRO A 165 0.04 8.92 16.87
N ALA A 166 1.37 8.77 16.84
CA ALA A 166 2.03 7.66 17.52
C ALA A 166 1.84 7.81 19.01
N ASP A 167 1.25 6.80 19.65
CA ASP A 167 1.10 6.77 21.10
C ASP A 167 2.01 5.67 21.68
N PRO A 168 3.11 6.06 22.35
CA PRO A 168 4.01 5.10 23.01
C PRO A 168 3.28 4.18 24.01
N LYS A 169 2.18 4.64 24.63
CA LYS A 169 1.39 3.84 25.57
C LYS A 169 0.62 2.72 24.86
N LEU A 170 0.28 2.92 23.58
CA LEU A 170 -0.43 1.93 22.76
C LEU A 170 0.50 1.00 22.00
N ARG A 171 1.81 1.27 21.96
CA ARG A 171 2.79 0.46 21.20
C ARG A 171 2.82 -1.00 21.67
N LYS A 172 3.06 -1.24 22.96
CA LYS A 172 3.10 -2.60 23.53
C LYS A 172 1.79 -3.38 23.32
N PRO A 173 0.59 -2.85 23.66
CA PRO A 173 -0.65 -3.57 23.40
C PRO A 173 -0.94 -3.76 21.90
N ALA A 174 -0.57 -2.80 21.04
CA ALA A 174 -0.67 -2.94 19.59
C ALA A 174 0.16 -4.15 19.09
N TYR A 175 1.43 -4.25 19.50
CA TYR A 175 2.27 -5.40 19.15
C TYR A 175 1.78 -6.72 19.73
N ALA A 176 1.21 -6.72 20.94
CA ALA A 176 0.58 -7.92 21.49
C ALA A 176 -0.58 -8.40 20.62
N LEU A 177 -1.43 -7.48 20.16
CA LEU A 177 -2.54 -7.81 19.25
C LEU A 177 -2.05 -8.30 17.88
N LEU A 178 -1.00 -7.69 17.33
CA LEU A 178 -0.39 -8.11 16.07
C LEU A 178 0.24 -9.50 16.16
N LYS A 179 0.98 -9.79 17.24
CA LYS A 179 1.53 -11.13 17.49
C LYS A 179 0.42 -12.17 17.61
N MET A 180 -0.67 -11.84 18.31
CA MET A 180 -1.83 -12.73 18.40
C MET A 180 -2.44 -12.98 17.01
N ALA A 181 -2.63 -11.94 16.19
CA ALA A 181 -3.12 -12.09 14.82
C ALA A 181 -2.22 -13.00 14.00
N LEU A 182 -0.90 -12.78 14.02
CA LEU A 182 0.09 -13.62 13.33
C LEU A 182 0.04 -15.08 13.78
N ILE A 183 -0.09 -15.35 15.09
CA ILE A 183 -0.24 -16.72 15.61
C ILE A 183 -1.53 -17.35 15.09
N MET A 184 -2.65 -16.61 15.14
CA MET A 184 -3.94 -17.11 14.66
C MET A 184 -3.95 -17.38 13.15
N THR A 185 -3.15 -16.64 12.39
CA THR A 185 -3.00 -16.82 10.93
C THR A 185 -1.78 -17.63 10.53
N SER A 186 -1.03 -18.20 11.48
CA SER A 186 0.25 -18.87 11.22
C SER A 186 0.12 -20.13 10.36
N ASN A 187 -1.08 -20.71 10.27
CA ASN A 187 -1.38 -21.83 9.38
C ASN A 187 -2.06 -21.40 8.06
N ASN A 188 -2.35 -20.10 7.92
CA ASN A 188 -2.80 -19.47 6.67
C ASN A 188 -1.60 -18.82 5.96
N ILE A 189 -0.51 -19.58 5.80
CA ILE A 189 0.66 -19.15 5.04
C ILE A 189 0.32 -19.31 3.56
N ALA A 190 0.58 -18.25 2.77
CA ALA A 190 0.41 -18.25 1.32
C ALA A 190 1.62 -18.90 0.68
#